data_AF-A0A7C1D4V2-F1
#
_entry.id   AF-A0A7C1D4V2-F1
#
_cell.length_a   1.000
_cell.length_b   1.000
_cell.length_c   1.000
_cell.angle_alpha   90.00
_cell.angle_beta   90.00
_cell.angle_gamma   90.00
#
_symmetry.space_group_name_H-M   'P 1'
#
loop_
_entity.id
_entity.type
_entity.pdbx_description
1 polymer ?
#
loop_
_entity_poly.entity_id
_entity_poly.type
_entity_poly.pdbx_seq_one_letter_code
_entity_poly.pdbx_strand_id
1 'polypeptide(L)'
;MKRIFTIILLLVIALPLHSQLPRMELIEQPKLVHETFPDRRDINGRLCAVIKVVSDMDGFGYDSYNGVVGAVVDKMGEDMVYLSPDERVLLIFHTGYEPLKIILSEIGVLLQEKQMWQIKIKGSIVYVLPVTFVLDPSDAQVYINGKAMGSGPSYQLNSGKYHVKLAKDGYQSEEDTIIVNPNQVLFN
;
A
#
# COMPACT_ATOMS: atom_id res chain seq x y z
N MET A 1 42.05 -43.88 -7.22
CA MET A 1 41.92 -43.22 -5.90
C MET A 1 40.68 -42.34 -5.91
N LYS A 2 39.96 -42.31 -4.78
CA LYS A 2 38.51 -42.07 -4.65
C LYS A 2 38.09 -40.62 -4.99
N ARG A 3 36.97 -40.50 -5.72
CA ARG A 3 36.26 -39.25 -6.01
C ARG A 3 35.48 -38.78 -4.78
N ILE A 4 35.59 -37.51 -4.40
CA ILE A 4 34.75 -36.89 -3.38
C ILE A 4 33.62 -36.17 -4.09
N PHE A 5 32.43 -36.76 -4.04
CA PHE A 5 31.18 -36.16 -4.50
C PHE A 5 30.55 -35.47 -3.28
N THR A 6 30.79 -34.19 -3.10
CA THR A 6 30.10 -33.41 -2.04
C THR A 6 28.72 -33.05 -2.57
N ILE A 7 27.70 -33.83 -2.18
CA ILE A 7 26.31 -33.45 -2.39
C ILE A 7 25.99 -32.34 -1.39
N ILE A 8 26.04 -31.09 -1.86
CA ILE A 8 25.52 -29.95 -1.11
C ILE A 8 24.00 -30.02 -1.24
N LEU A 9 23.33 -30.43 -0.17
CA LEU A 9 21.88 -30.37 -0.04
C LEU A 9 21.46 -28.89 -0.01
N LEU A 10 21.11 -28.34 -1.17
CA LEU A 10 20.57 -27.00 -1.28
C LEU A 10 19.15 -27.02 -0.70
N LEU A 11 19.00 -26.60 0.55
CA LEU A 11 17.70 -26.38 1.18
C LEU A 11 17.05 -25.17 0.47
N VAL A 12 16.20 -25.43 -0.52
CA VAL A 12 15.36 -24.40 -1.15
C VAL A 12 14.32 -23.99 -0.12
N ILE A 13 14.64 -22.96 0.66
CA ILE A 13 13.66 -22.27 1.49
C ILE A 13 12.72 -21.54 0.52
N ALA A 14 11.53 -22.11 0.31
CA ALA A 14 10.47 -21.43 -0.41
C ALA A 14 10.01 -20.24 0.44
N LEU A 15 10.61 -19.07 0.21
CA LEU A 15 10.07 -17.84 0.77
C LEU A 15 8.68 -17.63 0.17
N PRO A 16 7.65 -17.39 1.00
CA PRO A 16 6.33 -17.08 0.49
C PRO A 16 6.44 -15.82 -0.38
N LEU A 17 6.14 -15.98 -1.67
CA LEU A 17 5.89 -14.90 -2.60
C LEU A 17 4.64 -14.17 -2.10
N HIS A 18 4.83 -13.19 -1.21
CA HIS A 18 3.75 -12.29 -0.85
C HIS A 18 3.51 -11.38 -2.04
N SER A 19 2.43 -11.62 -2.78
CA SER A 19 1.89 -10.60 -3.66
C SER A 19 1.40 -9.46 -2.77
N GLN A 20 2.17 -8.37 -2.69
CA GLN A 20 1.72 -7.18 -1.97
C GLN A 20 0.49 -6.63 -2.72
N LEU A 21 -0.65 -6.57 -2.04
CA LEU A 21 -1.84 -5.96 -2.63
C LEU A 21 -1.54 -4.47 -2.89
N PRO A 22 -2.21 -3.84 -3.87
CA PRO A 22 -2.13 -2.40 -4.02
C PRO A 22 -2.55 -1.69 -2.74
N ARG A 23 -2.02 -0.49 -2.54
CA ARG A 23 -2.34 0.34 -1.38
C ARG A 23 -3.30 1.44 -1.78
N MET A 24 -4.03 1.96 -0.81
CA MET A 24 -4.69 3.25 -0.94
C MET A 24 -3.80 4.31 -0.30
N GLU A 25 -3.84 5.53 -0.82
CA GLU A 25 -2.95 6.61 -0.42
C GLU A 25 -3.72 7.91 -0.23
N LEU A 26 -3.34 8.73 0.77
CA LEU A 26 -3.79 10.11 0.83
C LEU A 26 -3.12 10.93 -0.27
N ILE A 27 -3.90 11.72 -1.01
CA ILE A 27 -3.40 12.52 -2.13
C ILE A 27 -3.14 13.99 -1.79
N GLU A 28 -3.71 14.48 -0.70
CA GLU A 28 -3.53 15.85 -0.23
C GLU A 28 -3.58 15.91 1.30
N GLN A 29 -3.09 17.01 1.86
CA GLN A 29 -3.25 17.27 3.30
C GLN A 29 -4.74 17.39 3.65
N PRO A 30 -5.17 16.86 4.81
CA PRO A 30 -6.53 16.98 5.29
C PRO A 30 -6.96 18.44 5.43
N LYS A 31 -8.23 18.72 5.18
CA LYS A 31 -8.80 20.07 5.27
C LYS A 31 -9.96 20.09 6.25
N LEU A 32 -9.99 21.08 7.12
CA LEU A 32 -11.18 21.35 7.93
C LEU A 32 -12.25 21.97 7.03
N VAL A 33 -13.45 21.40 7.04
CA VAL A 33 -14.58 21.79 6.19
C VAL A 33 -15.72 22.30 7.06
N HIS A 34 -16.34 23.39 6.63
CA HIS A 34 -17.44 24.06 7.35
C HIS A 34 -18.78 23.79 6.66
N GLU A 35 -19.06 22.51 6.37
CA GLU A 35 -20.33 22.05 5.81
C GLU A 35 -21.26 21.58 6.93
N THR A 36 -22.57 21.73 6.73
CA THR A 36 -23.56 21.20 7.68
C THR A 36 -23.81 19.72 7.42
N PHE A 37 -23.85 18.93 8.48
CA PHE A 37 -24.14 17.51 8.44
C PHE A 37 -25.08 17.10 9.59
N PRO A 38 -25.83 15.99 9.45
CA PRO A 38 -26.72 15.51 10.51
C PRO A 38 -25.97 15.21 11.82
N ASP A 39 -26.45 15.75 12.94
CA ASP A 39 -25.88 15.47 14.25
C ASP A 39 -26.02 13.97 14.61
N ARG A 40 -24.93 13.36 15.09
CA ARG A 40 -24.92 12.05 15.73
C ARG A 40 -24.25 12.13 17.09
N ARG A 41 -24.63 11.23 18.00
CA ARG A 41 -24.00 11.12 19.32
C ARG A 41 -23.29 9.78 19.45
N ASP A 42 -22.10 9.81 20.03
CA ASP A 42 -21.37 8.60 20.39
C ASP A 42 -22.02 7.89 21.61
N ILE A 43 -21.46 6.75 22.01
CA ILE A 43 -21.95 5.98 23.18
C ILE A 43 -21.87 6.75 24.50
N ASN A 44 -21.01 7.77 24.58
CA ASN A 44 -20.84 8.64 25.73
C ASN A 44 -21.74 9.89 25.66
N GLY A 45 -22.58 10.00 24.62
CA GLY A 45 -23.50 11.13 24.41
C GLY A 45 -22.85 12.38 23.82
N ARG A 46 -21.57 12.37 23.46
CA ARG A 46 -20.88 13.51 22.83
C ARG A 46 -21.26 13.61 21.36
N LEU A 47 -21.24 14.83 20.82
CA LEU A 47 -21.53 15.02 19.40
C LEU A 47 -20.35 14.52 18.56
N CYS A 48 -20.66 13.73 17.53
CA CYS A 48 -19.63 13.18 16.66
C CYS A 48 -18.92 14.26 15.85
N ALA A 49 -17.67 13.97 15.52
CA ALA A 49 -16.98 14.57 14.39
C ALA A 49 -17.25 13.75 13.12
N VAL A 50 -16.96 14.32 11.96
CA VAL A 50 -17.07 13.64 10.68
C VAL A 50 -15.74 13.68 9.95
N ILE A 51 -15.34 12.54 9.38
CA ILE A 51 -14.34 12.50 8.31
C ILE A 51 -15.09 12.28 7.00
N LYS A 52 -15.06 13.27 6.11
CA LYS A 52 -15.51 13.18 4.73
C LYS A 52 -14.39 12.57 3.89
N VAL A 53 -14.55 11.32 3.49
CA VAL A 53 -13.61 10.59 2.65
C VAL A 53 -14.04 10.78 1.20
N VAL A 54 -13.18 11.39 0.39
CA VAL A 54 -13.44 11.61 -1.04
C VAL A 54 -12.53 10.72 -1.86
N SER A 55 -13.09 9.97 -2.81
CA SER A 55 -12.32 9.11 -3.71
C SER A 55 -12.93 9.02 -5.11
N ASP A 56 -12.15 8.50 -6.05
CA ASP A 56 -12.58 8.10 -7.40
C ASP A 56 -13.05 6.62 -7.45
N MET A 57 -12.99 5.92 -6.32
CA MET A 57 -13.48 4.57 -6.11
C MET A 57 -14.72 4.59 -5.20
N ASP A 58 -15.55 3.54 -5.28
CA ASP A 58 -16.73 3.36 -4.42
C ASP A 58 -16.66 2.02 -3.69
N GLY A 59 -17.54 1.78 -2.71
CA GLY A 59 -17.64 0.48 -2.04
C GLY A 59 -16.63 0.28 -0.91
N PHE A 60 -16.30 1.37 -0.21
CA PHE A 60 -15.43 1.32 0.96
C PHE A 60 -16.14 0.75 2.19
N GLY A 61 -15.36 0.05 3.01
CA GLY A 61 -15.70 -0.26 4.38
C GLY A 61 -14.93 0.64 5.34
N TYR A 62 -15.51 0.91 6.51
CA TYR A 62 -14.92 1.79 7.52
C TYR A 62 -14.96 1.15 8.90
N ASP A 63 -13.89 1.32 9.66
CA ASP A 63 -13.82 0.96 11.07
C ASP A 63 -12.93 1.97 11.83
N SER A 64 -13.01 1.96 13.16
CA SER A 64 -12.25 2.84 14.04
C SER A 64 -12.05 2.17 15.39
N TYR A 65 -11.18 2.69 16.26
CA TYR A 65 -10.95 2.03 17.57
C TYR A 65 -12.14 2.15 18.52
N ASN A 66 -12.86 3.27 18.47
CA ASN A 66 -14.09 3.48 19.22
C ASN A 66 -15.35 3.05 18.43
N GLY A 67 -15.17 2.50 17.22
CA GLY A 67 -16.22 2.15 16.28
C GLY A 67 -16.80 3.34 15.51
N VAL A 68 -17.19 3.09 14.27
CA VAL A 68 -17.93 4.06 13.45
C VAL A 68 -19.36 4.21 13.98
N VAL A 69 -19.81 5.45 14.17
CA VAL A 69 -21.11 5.75 14.79
C VAL A 69 -22.22 5.72 13.73
N GLY A 70 -22.94 4.60 13.67
CA GLY A 70 -24.06 4.40 12.75
C GLY A 70 -23.63 4.12 11.31
N ALA A 71 -24.58 4.14 10.37
CA ALA A 71 -24.29 3.86 8.96
C ALA A 71 -23.50 5.00 8.30
N VAL A 72 -22.49 4.67 7.51
CA VAL A 72 -21.79 5.65 6.65
C VAL A 72 -22.79 6.25 5.67
N VAL A 73 -22.73 7.57 5.48
CA VAL A 73 -23.55 8.26 4.48
C VAL A 73 -22.70 8.40 3.22
N ASP A 74 -22.99 7.59 2.22
CA ASP A 74 -22.39 7.67 0.88
C ASP A 74 -23.17 8.67 0.01
N LYS A 75 -22.44 9.60 -0.59
CA LYS A 75 -22.95 10.55 -1.56
C LYS A 75 -21.95 10.71 -2.71
N MET A 76 -22.12 9.93 -3.77
CA MET A 76 -21.43 10.12 -5.06
C MET A 76 -19.89 10.21 -4.93
N GLY A 77 -19.27 9.23 -4.26
CA GLY A 77 -17.82 9.20 -4.04
C GLY A 77 -17.35 10.04 -2.84
N GLU A 78 -18.29 10.53 -2.04
CA GLU A 78 -18.04 11.18 -0.75
C GLU A 78 -18.70 10.39 0.38
N ASP A 79 -17.90 9.76 1.23
CA ASP A 79 -18.36 9.03 2.39
C ASP A 79 -18.22 9.87 3.66
N MET A 80 -19.31 10.05 4.40
CA MET A 80 -19.29 10.69 5.72
C MET A 80 -19.18 9.63 6.82
N VAL A 81 -17.99 9.54 7.41
CA VAL A 81 -17.68 8.63 8.51
C VAL A 81 -17.79 9.38 9.84
N TYR A 82 -18.75 8.97 10.67
CA TYR A 82 -19.01 9.59 11.97
C TYR A 82 -18.18 8.93 13.06
N LEU A 83 -17.38 9.74 13.75
CA LEU A 83 -16.41 9.27 14.75
C LEU A 83 -16.59 10.01 16.07
N SER A 84 -16.20 9.36 17.16
CA SER A 84 -16.08 10.00 18.47
C SER A 84 -15.02 11.11 18.40
N PRO A 85 -15.20 12.25 19.11
CA PRO A 85 -14.27 13.39 19.02
C PRO A 85 -12.87 13.09 19.57
N ASP A 86 -12.68 11.99 20.30
CA ASP A 86 -11.40 11.51 20.81
C ASP A 86 -10.84 10.31 20.02
N GLU A 87 -11.46 9.94 18.90
CA GLU A 87 -10.95 8.90 18.01
C GLU A 87 -9.57 9.29 17.46
N ARG A 88 -8.71 8.28 17.32
CA ARG A 88 -7.32 8.43 16.90
C ARG A 88 -7.02 7.71 15.60
N VAL A 89 -7.81 6.70 15.27
CA VAL A 89 -7.56 5.82 14.13
C VAL A 89 -8.81 5.69 13.28
N LEU A 90 -8.62 5.85 11.98
CA LEU A 90 -9.60 5.46 10.96
C LEU A 90 -8.99 4.32 10.13
N LEU A 91 -9.75 3.24 9.96
CA LEU A 91 -9.44 2.14 9.06
C LEU A 91 -10.37 2.21 7.85
N ILE A 92 -9.79 2.19 6.66
CA ILE A 92 -10.51 2.20 5.40
C ILE A 92 -10.20 0.92 4.64
N PHE A 93 -11.25 0.22 4.23
CA PHE A 93 -11.18 -1.06 3.52
C PHE A 93 -11.73 -0.90 2.12
N HIS A 94 -11.09 -1.55 1.15
CA HIS A 94 -11.64 -1.70 -0.19
C HIS A 94 -11.24 -3.07 -0.73
N THR A 95 -12.15 -3.72 -1.46
CA THR A 95 -11.86 -5.03 -2.07
C THR A 95 -10.65 -4.93 -2.98
N GLY A 96 -9.67 -5.83 -2.80
CA GLY A 96 -8.46 -5.87 -3.63
C GLY A 96 -7.33 -4.94 -3.20
N TYR A 97 -7.48 -4.18 -2.11
CA TYR A 97 -6.44 -3.30 -1.56
C TYR A 97 -6.01 -3.73 -0.15
N GLU A 98 -4.77 -3.40 0.23
CA GLU A 98 -4.38 -3.42 1.64
C GLU A 98 -5.22 -2.38 2.41
N PRO A 99 -5.72 -2.71 3.62
CA PRO A 99 -6.45 -1.75 4.45
C PRO A 99 -5.60 -0.51 4.74
N LEU A 100 -6.17 0.68 4.49
CA LEU A 100 -5.52 1.93 4.81
C LEU A 100 -5.81 2.29 6.27
N LYS A 101 -4.77 2.19 7.11
CA LYS A 101 -4.81 2.66 8.48
C LYS A 101 -4.30 4.10 8.55
N ILE A 102 -5.15 5.00 9.03
CA ILE A 102 -4.84 6.40 9.24
C ILE A 102 -4.77 6.67 10.74
N ILE A 103 -3.62 7.17 11.20
CA ILE A 103 -3.48 7.75 12.54
C ILE A 103 -3.73 9.25 12.38
N LEU A 104 -4.85 9.73 12.91
CA LEU A 104 -5.37 11.07 12.61
C LEU A 104 -4.37 12.18 12.98
N SER A 105 -3.68 12.03 14.12
CA SER A 105 -2.66 12.99 14.54
C SER A 105 -1.46 13.06 13.61
N GLU A 106 -1.10 11.95 12.93
CA GLU A 106 0.04 11.92 11.99
C GLU A 106 -0.25 12.69 10.71
N ILE A 107 -1.52 12.81 10.33
CA ILE A 107 -1.97 13.62 9.19
C ILE A 107 -2.44 15.02 9.61
N GLY A 108 -2.22 15.42 10.87
CA GLY A 108 -2.57 16.74 11.39
C GLY A 108 -4.06 16.92 11.71
N VAL A 109 -4.83 15.84 11.78
CA VAL A 109 -6.26 15.85 12.14
C VAL A 109 -6.42 15.65 13.64
N LEU A 110 -7.07 16.62 14.28
CA LEU A 110 -7.56 16.52 15.65
C LEU A 110 -9.07 16.72 15.60
N LEU A 111 -9.81 15.69 16.00
CA LEU A 111 -11.27 15.74 15.98
C LEU A 111 -11.80 16.57 17.16
N GLN A 112 -12.89 17.28 16.91
CA GLN A 112 -13.70 17.95 17.95
C GLN A 112 -15.17 17.78 17.60
N GLU A 113 -16.04 17.96 18.59
CA GLU A 113 -17.48 17.88 18.40
C GLU A 113 -17.95 18.80 17.27
N LYS A 114 -18.82 18.28 16.40
CA LYS A 114 -19.43 19.03 15.28
C LYS A 114 -18.44 19.57 14.24
N GLN A 115 -17.24 19.01 14.18
CA GLN A 115 -16.29 19.32 13.11
C GLN A 115 -16.32 18.29 11.99
N MET A 116 -16.06 18.76 10.77
CA MET A 116 -15.85 17.92 9.61
C MET A 116 -14.44 18.13 9.08
N TRP A 117 -13.68 17.04 8.96
CA TRP A 117 -12.43 17.01 8.21
C TRP A 117 -12.65 16.29 6.90
N GLN A 118 -12.07 16.80 5.82
CA GLN A 118 -12.03 16.13 4.53
C GLN A 118 -10.67 15.53 4.31
N ILE A 119 -10.65 14.26 3.92
CA ILE A 119 -9.48 13.58 3.38
C ILE A 119 -9.80 13.13 1.95
N LYS A 120 -8.78 13.10 1.09
CA LYS A 120 -8.91 12.51 -0.23
C LYS A 120 -7.99 11.32 -0.36
N ILE A 121 -8.53 10.23 -0.85
CA ILE A 121 -7.80 8.98 -1.07
C ILE A 121 -7.95 8.53 -2.52
N LYS A 122 -6.93 7.82 -3.01
CA LYS A 122 -7.00 7.09 -4.28
C LYS A 122 -6.44 5.70 -4.08
N GLY A 123 -6.85 4.76 -4.93
CA GLY A 123 -6.12 3.52 -5.12
C GLY A 123 -4.80 3.77 -5.87
N SER A 124 -3.71 3.12 -5.47
CA SER A 124 -2.54 3.03 -6.32
C SER A 124 -2.94 2.26 -7.58
N ILE A 125 -2.94 2.91 -8.75
CA ILE A 125 -3.15 2.21 -10.03
C ILE A 125 -1.97 1.25 -10.22
N VAL A 126 -2.26 -0.05 -10.28
CA VAL A 126 -1.24 -1.08 -10.54
C VAL A 126 -1.01 -1.18 -12.05
N TYR A 127 0.10 -0.63 -12.52
CA TYR A 127 0.53 -0.80 -13.90
C TYR A 127 1.33 -2.08 -14.04
N VAL A 128 1.02 -2.91 -15.04
CA VAL A 128 1.97 -3.95 -15.49
C VAL A 128 2.94 -3.27 -16.44
N LEU A 129 4.19 -3.13 -16.02
CA LEU A 129 5.23 -2.39 -16.73
C LEU A 129 6.33 -3.34 -17.22
N PRO A 130 6.84 -3.17 -18.47
CA PRO A 130 8.02 -3.86 -18.95
C PRO A 130 9.27 -3.24 -18.30
N VAL A 131 9.81 -3.89 -17.28
CA VAL A 131 11.01 -3.44 -16.56
C VAL A 131 12.26 -4.07 -17.15
N THR A 132 13.22 -3.25 -17.54
CA THR A 132 14.49 -3.65 -18.16
C THR A 132 15.63 -3.51 -17.14
N PHE A 133 16.45 -4.55 -17.02
CA PHE A 133 17.70 -4.50 -16.26
C PHE A 133 18.87 -4.52 -17.23
N VAL A 134 19.74 -3.51 -17.15
CA VAL A 134 21.01 -3.46 -17.87
C VAL A 134 22.06 -4.10 -16.97
N LEU A 135 22.63 -5.23 -17.41
CA LEU A 135 23.54 -6.03 -16.59
C LEU A 135 24.94 -6.02 -17.19
N ASP A 136 25.96 -5.93 -16.34
CA ASP A 136 27.36 -6.19 -16.67
C ASP A 136 27.96 -7.14 -15.63
N PRO A 137 28.19 -8.43 -15.96
CA PRO A 137 28.03 -9.04 -17.29
C PRO A 137 26.57 -9.26 -17.69
N SER A 138 26.30 -9.24 -19.00
CA SER A 138 24.94 -9.29 -19.57
C SER A 138 24.20 -10.61 -19.37
N ASP A 139 24.91 -11.67 -18.96
CA ASP A 139 24.36 -12.99 -18.66
C ASP A 139 24.17 -13.24 -17.15
N ALA A 140 24.22 -12.19 -16.33
CA ALA A 140 23.88 -12.28 -14.92
C ALA A 140 22.41 -12.68 -14.69
N GLN A 141 22.17 -13.44 -13.62
CA GLN A 141 20.85 -13.90 -13.22
C GLN A 141 20.18 -12.84 -12.35
N VAL A 142 18.96 -12.45 -12.73
CA VAL A 142 18.12 -11.53 -11.95
C VAL A 142 17.19 -12.34 -11.06
N TYR A 143 17.13 -11.96 -9.78
CA TYR A 143 16.17 -12.48 -8.82
C TYR A 143 15.30 -11.31 -8.32
N ILE A 144 13.99 -11.46 -8.37
CA ILE A 144 13.03 -10.45 -7.91
C ILE A 144 12.23 -11.03 -6.77
N ASN A 145 12.30 -10.40 -5.59
CA ASN A 145 11.75 -10.90 -4.33
C ASN A 145 12.16 -12.36 -4.06
N GLY A 146 13.42 -12.69 -4.36
CA GLY A 146 14.00 -14.04 -4.19
C GLY A 146 13.63 -15.05 -5.29
N LYS A 147 12.75 -14.71 -6.23
CA LYS A 147 12.41 -15.59 -7.36
C LYS A 147 13.37 -15.36 -8.52
N ALA A 148 14.05 -16.42 -8.95
CA ALA A 148 14.86 -16.41 -10.17
C ALA A 148 13.96 -16.07 -11.37
N MET A 149 14.28 -14.96 -12.02
CA MET A 149 13.64 -14.56 -13.27
C MET A 149 14.43 -15.19 -14.42
N GLY A 150 13.76 -15.79 -15.41
CA GLY A 150 14.44 -16.39 -16.55
C GLY A 150 15.28 -15.37 -17.33
N SER A 151 16.19 -15.82 -18.19
CA SER A 151 17.04 -14.92 -18.98
C SER A 151 16.21 -14.13 -20.01
N GLY A 152 16.30 -12.80 -19.97
CA GLY A 152 15.65 -11.91 -20.92
C GLY A 152 15.93 -10.44 -20.62
N PRO A 153 15.76 -9.54 -21.61
CA PRO A 153 16.06 -8.13 -21.44
C PRO A 153 15.02 -7.39 -20.59
N SER A 154 13.79 -7.89 -20.48
CA SER A 154 12.71 -7.23 -19.74
C SER A 154 11.75 -8.20 -19.04
N TYR A 155 11.15 -7.73 -17.95
CA TYR A 155 10.24 -8.47 -17.09
C TYR A 155 8.95 -7.67 -16.90
N GLN A 156 7.79 -8.33 -17.01
CA GLN A 156 6.50 -7.70 -16.72
C GLN A 156 6.30 -7.66 -15.20
N LEU A 157 6.43 -6.46 -14.63
CA LEU A 157 6.30 -6.23 -13.19
C LEU A 157 5.17 -5.26 -12.91
N ASN A 158 4.40 -5.53 -11.86
CA ASN A 158 3.47 -4.55 -11.33
C ASN A 158 4.25 -3.34 -10.80
N SER A 159 3.72 -2.12 -10.95
CA SER A 159 4.27 -0.95 -10.26
C SER A 159 4.30 -1.21 -8.75
N GLY A 160 5.45 -0.97 -8.11
CA GLY A 160 5.67 -1.35 -6.72
C GLY A 160 7.13 -1.44 -6.35
N LYS A 161 7.39 -1.80 -5.10
CA LYS A 161 8.74 -1.95 -4.53
C LYS A 161 9.20 -3.40 -4.63
N TYR A 162 10.43 -3.63 -5.07
CA TYR A 162 11.00 -4.97 -5.22
C TYR A 162 12.38 -5.05 -4.61
N HIS A 163 12.67 -6.17 -3.96
CA HIS A 163 14.03 -6.56 -3.59
C HIS A 163 14.64 -7.33 -4.76
N VAL A 164 15.68 -6.77 -5.37
CA VAL A 164 16.36 -7.35 -6.51
C VAL A 164 17.71 -7.90 -6.06
N LYS A 165 18.05 -9.08 -6.55
CA LYS A 165 19.39 -9.65 -6.43
C LYS A 165 19.93 -9.98 -7.82
N LEU A 166 21.15 -9.55 -8.08
CA LEU A 166 21.89 -9.86 -9.30
C LEU A 166 23.01 -10.85 -8.92
N ALA A 167 23.12 -11.96 -9.65
CA ALA A 167 24.15 -12.96 -9.35
C ALA A 167 24.70 -13.62 -10.62
N LYS A 168 26.00 -13.89 -10.61
CA LYS A 168 26.69 -14.60 -11.70
C LYS A 168 27.82 -15.44 -11.11
N ASP A 169 27.99 -16.66 -11.62
CA ASP A 169 29.07 -17.56 -11.18
C ASP A 169 30.43 -16.91 -11.39
N GLY A 170 31.23 -16.86 -10.33
CA GLY A 170 32.55 -16.20 -10.32
C GLY A 170 32.52 -14.70 -10.01
N TYR A 171 31.34 -14.11 -9.80
CA TYR A 171 31.15 -12.70 -9.45
C TYR A 171 30.53 -12.55 -8.05
N GLN A 172 30.77 -11.41 -7.41
CA GLN A 172 30.07 -11.03 -6.18
C GLN A 172 28.62 -10.67 -6.51
N SER A 173 27.66 -11.20 -5.73
CA SER A 173 26.26 -10.84 -5.92
C SER A 173 25.95 -9.47 -5.34
N GLU A 174 25.08 -8.73 -6.02
CA GLU A 174 24.57 -7.44 -5.56
C GLU A 174 23.09 -7.55 -5.21
N GLU A 175 22.66 -6.80 -4.19
CA GLU A 175 21.28 -6.74 -3.74
C GLU A 175 20.86 -5.28 -3.60
N ASP A 176 19.72 -4.93 -4.17
CA ASP A 176 19.18 -3.58 -4.14
C ASP A 176 17.66 -3.60 -4.00
N THR A 177 17.09 -2.46 -3.63
CA THR A 177 15.65 -2.25 -3.53
C THR A 177 15.20 -1.20 -4.52
N ILE A 178 14.46 -1.63 -5.54
CA ILE A 178 13.97 -0.77 -6.61
C ILE A 178 12.50 -0.39 -6.42
N ILE A 179 12.11 0.75 -7.01
CA ILE A 179 10.71 1.18 -7.09
C ILE A 179 10.32 1.27 -8.56
N VAL A 180 9.43 0.39 -9.00
CA VAL A 180 8.89 0.34 -10.36
C VAL A 180 7.67 1.25 -10.44
N ASN A 181 7.70 2.20 -11.36
CA ASN A 181 6.59 3.11 -11.66
C ASN A 181 6.68 3.57 -13.13
N PRO A 182 5.65 4.23 -13.69
CA PRO A 182 5.66 4.64 -15.11
C PRO A 182 6.85 5.52 -15.54
N ASN A 183 7.51 6.19 -14.59
CA ASN A 183 8.69 7.04 -14.86
C ASN A 183 10.02 6.30 -14.61
N GLN A 184 9.99 5.09 -14.03
CA GLN A 184 11.17 4.33 -13.64
C GLN A 184 10.98 2.84 -13.94
N VAL A 185 11.36 2.45 -15.15
CA VAL A 185 11.27 1.07 -15.67
C VAL A 185 12.62 0.52 -16.17
N LEU A 186 13.69 1.30 -16.08
CA LEU A 186 15.04 0.92 -16.47
C LEU A 186 15.96 1.00 -15.24
N PHE A 187 16.67 -0.09 -14.96
CA PHE A 187 17.61 -0.20 -13.85
C PHE A 187 18.95 -0.72 -14.38
N ASN A 188 20.06 -0.19 -13.86
CA ASN A 188 21.42 -0.45 -14.32
C ASN A 188 22.29 -0.88 -13.16
#